data_AF-A0A1G7TLK0-F1
#
_entry.id   AF-A0A1G7TLK0-F1
#
_cell.length_a   1.000
_cell.length_b   1.000
_cell.length_c   1.000
_cell.angle_alpha   90.00
_cell.angle_beta   90.00
_cell.angle_gamma   90.00
#
_symmetry.space_group_name_H-M   'P 1'
#
loop_
_entity.id
_entity.type
_entity.pdbx_description
1 polymer ?
#
loop_
_entity_poly.entity_id
_entity_poly.type
_entity_poly.pdbx_seq_one_letter_code
_entity_poly.pdbx_strand_id
1 'polypeptide(L)'
;MQQSYQVGHSTGIIKLEVTVGTVGTAYSEFSRVKNGASSGVLGHSTPKDGNIPETSIGTAESNNGAYIFVGVIINLNRFTMEQRESAIENLYINYKFSGGVNGTENFSFQKQSDLTITPKKNIVSISSIIQLL
;
A
#
# COMPACT_ATOMS: atom_id res chain seq x y z
N MET A 1 -1.53 14.54 -0.22
CA MET A 1 -2.92 14.56 0.30
C MET A 1 -3.22 13.17 0.82
N GLN A 2 -3.92 13.06 1.96
CA GLN A 2 -4.35 11.78 2.51
C GLN A 2 -5.50 11.22 1.67
N GLN A 3 -5.39 9.98 1.21
CA GLN A 3 -6.45 9.31 0.45
C GLN A 3 -7.50 8.75 1.41
N SER A 4 -8.77 8.72 1.01
CA SER A 4 -9.86 8.18 1.83
C SER A 4 -10.76 7.24 1.04
N TYR A 5 -11.22 6.18 1.71
CA TYR A 5 -12.13 5.17 1.17
C TYR A 5 -13.38 5.08 2.05
N GLN A 6 -14.57 5.09 1.43
CA GLN A 6 -15.84 5.03 2.16
C GLN A 6 -16.24 3.58 2.42
N VAL A 7 -16.18 3.18 3.69
CA VAL A 7 -16.64 1.86 4.14
C VAL A 7 -18.13 1.89 4.50
N GLY A 8 -18.62 2.99 5.06
CA GLY A 8 -20.00 3.15 5.53
C GLY A 8 -20.39 2.25 6.71
N HIS A 9 -21.70 2.07 6.92
CA HIS A 9 -22.28 1.41 8.11
C HIS A 9 -22.88 0.03 7.79
N SER A 10 -22.11 -0.83 7.12
CA SER A 10 -22.56 -2.20 6.80
C SER A 10 -21.74 -3.27 7.53
N THR A 11 -22.24 -4.50 7.52
CA THR A 11 -21.48 -5.69 7.95
C THR A 11 -20.62 -6.28 6.82
N GLY A 12 -20.58 -5.62 5.65
CA GLY A 12 -19.83 -6.06 4.50
C GLY A 12 -18.33 -6.15 4.79
N ILE A 13 -17.69 -7.19 4.27
CA ILE A 13 -16.24 -7.37 4.37
C ILE A 13 -15.57 -6.37 3.44
N ILE A 14 -14.60 -5.63 3.97
CA ILE A 14 -13.69 -4.79 3.19
C ILE A 14 -12.42 -5.60 2.94
N LYS A 15 -11.92 -5.54 1.72
CA LYS A 15 -10.66 -6.16 1.34
C LYS A 15 -9.74 -5.15 0.69
N LEU A 16 -8.45 -5.44 0.76
CA LEU A 16 -7.38 -4.66 0.16
C LEU A 16 -6.51 -5.57 -0.70
N GLU A 17 -6.24 -5.12 -1.91
CA GLU A 17 -5.24 -5.69 -2.82
C GLU A 17 -4.17 -4.61 -3.05
N VAL A 18 -2.89 -5.01 -2.99
CA VAL A 18 -1.75 -4.11 -3.26
C VAL A 18 -1.00 -4.66 -4.46
N THR A 19 -0.92 -3.86 -5.52
CA THR A 19 -0.16 -4.19 -6.73
C THR A 19 1.06 -3.28 -6.83
N VAL A 20 2.24 -3.87 -6.99
CA VAL A 20 3.51 -3.18 -7.17
C VAL A 20 4.11 -3.57 -8.52
N GLY A 21 4.22 -2.58 -9.41
CA GLY A 21 4.93 -2.68 -10.68
C GLY A 21 6.34 -2.14 -10.54
N THR A 22 7.33 -3.03 -10.47
CA THR A 22 8.75 -2.65 -10.45
C THR A 22 9.63 -3.71 -11.11
N VAL A 23 10.80 -3.30 -11.60
CA VAL A 23 11.87 -4.22 -12.03
C VAL A 23 12.73 -4.71 -10.86
N GLY A 24 12.58 -4.08 -9.69
CA GLY A 24 13.29 -4.43 -8.45
C GLY A 24 12.75 -5.68 -7.76
N THR A 25 13.40 -6.02 -6.65
CA THR A 25 12.85 -6.97 -5.68
C THR A 25 12.06 -6.18 -4.65
N ALA A 26 10.74 -6.42 -4.55
CA ALA A 26 9.87 -5.68 -3.66
C ALA A 26 9.31 -6.55 -2.53
N TYR A 27 9.10 -5.91 -1.38
CA TYR A 27 8.34 -6.42 -0.25
C TYR A 27 7.33 -5.36 0.18
N SER A 28 6.10 -5.78 0.40
CA SER A 28 5.02 -4.90 0.84
C SER A 28 4.35 -5.50 2.06
N GLU A 29 3.86 -4.64 2.95
CA GLU A 29 2.99 -5.03 4.04
C GLU A 29 1.98 -3.93 4.34
N PHE A 30 0.87 -4.32 4.96
CA PHE A 30 -0.06 -3.34 5.48
C PHE A 30 -0.55 -3.69 6.88
N SER A 31 -0.89 -2.64 7.62
CA SER A 31 -1.46 -2.73 8.95
C SER A 31 -2.64 -1.78 9.09
N ARG A 32 -3.52 -2.08 10.04
CA ARG A 32 -4.65 -1.22 10.40
C ARG A 32 -4.41 -0.57 11.75
N VAL A 33 -4.62 0.73 11.84
CA VAL A 33 -4.59 1.47 13.10
C VAL A 33 -5.96 2.11 13.35
N LYS A 34 -6.51 1.90 14.55
CA LYS A 34 -7.76 2.53 14.98
C LYS A 34 -7.62 2.95 16.43
N ASN A 35 -8.05 4.18 16.74
CA ASN A 35 -7.95 4.75 18.10
C ASN A 35 -6.53 4.69 18.68
N GLY A 36 -5.51 4.88 17.84
CA GLY A 36 -4.09 4.82 18.23
C GLY A 36 -3.53 3.41 18.43
N ALA A 37 -4.34 2.36 18.33
CA ALA A 37 -3.89 0.97 18.44
C ALA A 37 -3.71 0.33 17.06
N SER A 38 -2.55 -0.29 16.83
CA SER A 38 -2.29 -1.10 15.64
C SER A 38 -2.84 -2.52 15.82
N SER A 39 -3.49 -3.04 14.79
CA SER A 39 -3.93 -4.45 14.70
C SER A 39 -2.78 -5.39 14.28
N GLY A 40 -1.56 -4.88 14.13
CA GLY A 40 -0.43 -5.61 13.55
C GLY A 40 -0.50 -5.70 12.04
N VAL A 41 0.39 -6.50 11.45
CA VAL A 41 0.42 -6.77 10.01
C VAL A 41 -0.77 -7.66 9.65
N LEU A 42 -1.64 -7.16 8.77
CA LEU A 42 -2.83 -7.86 8.32
C LEU A 42 -2.62 -8.56 6.96
N GLY A 43 -1.66 -8.09 6.17
CA GLY A 43 -1.25 -8.72 4.93
C GLY A 43 0.15 -8.31 4.53
N HIS A 44 0.87 -9.20 3.87
CA HIS A 44 2.22 -8.96 3.35
C HIS A 44 2.45 -9.74 2.06
N SER A 45 3.40 -9.27 1.26
CA SER A 45 3.82 -9.93 0.03
C SER A 45 4.92 -10.94 0.31
N THR A 46 5.19 -11.79 -0.68
CA THR A 46 6.49 -12.46 -0.71
C THR A 46 7.61 -11.46 -1.07
N PRO A 47 8.86 -11.70 -0.69
CA PRO A 47 9.99 -10.78 -0.98
C PRO A 47 10.42 -10.76 -2.46
N LYS A 48 9.50 -10.92 -3.43
CA LYS A 48 9.83 -11.01 -4.85
C LYS A 48 9.19 -9.90 -5.68
N ASP A 49 7.87 -9.75 -5.58
CA ASP A 49 7.09 -8.87 -6.45
C ASP A 49 6.42 -7.70 -5.72
N GLY A 50 6.37 -7.74 -4.38
CA GLY A 50 5.68 -6.70 -3.60
C GLY A 50 4.16 -6.76 -3.68
N ASN A 51 3.58 -7.78 -4.33
CA ASN A 51 2.14 -7.87 -4.50
C ASN A 51 1.49 -8.52 -3.27
N ILE A 52 0.42 -7.91 -2.79
CA ILE A 52 -0.44 -8.50 -1.75
C ILE A 52 -1.77 -8.83 -2.41
N PRO A 53 -2.15 -10.12 -2.51
CA PRO A 53 -3.43 -10.49 -3.07
C PRO A 53 -4.57 -9.92 -2.24
N GLU A 54 -5.79 -9.94 -2.79
CA GLU A 54 -6.98 -9.44 -2.11
C GLU A 54 -7.14 -10.07 -0.72
N THR A 55 -6.91 -9.26 0.32
CA THR A 55 -6.84 -9.69 1.72
C THR A 55 -7.91 -8.96 2.53
N SER A 56 -8.66 -9.70 3.34
CA SER A 56 -9.69 -9.11 4.22
C SER A 56 -9.05 -8.22 5.28
N ILE A 57 -9.56 -7.00 5.43
CA ILE A 57 -9.14 -6.05 6.46
C ILE A 57 -10.19 -5.88 7.57
N GLY A 58 -11.27 -6.67 7.53
CA GLY A 58 -12.38 -6.64 8.49
C GLY A 58 -13.69 -6.15 7.87
N THR A 59 -14.71 -5.98 8.71
CA THR A 59 -16.02 -5.44 8.30
C THR A 59 -15.99 -3.93 8.18
N ALA A 60 -16.93 -3.34 7.42
CA ALA A 60 -17.04 -1.88 7.30
C ALA A 60 -17.21 -1.20 8.68
N GLU A 61 -18.06 -1.73 9.54
CA GLU A 61 -18.21 -1.25 10.93
C GLU A 61 -16.88 -1.28 11.71
N SER A 62 -16.13 -2.38 11.63
CA SER A 62 -14.84 -2.49 12.33
C SER A 62 -13.80 -1.48 11.82
N ASN A 63 -13.92 -1.09 10.56
CA ASN A 63 -12.97 -0.26 9.83
C ASN A 63 -13.33 1.23 9.78
N ASN A 64 -14.56 1.62 10.10
CA ASN A 64 -14.95 3.02 10.16
C ASN A 64 -14.05 3.79 11.15
N GLY A 65 -13.45 4.89 10.69
CA GLY A 65 -12.53 5.73 11.46
C GLY A 65 -11.12 5.13 11.63
N ALA A 66 -10.81 4.02 10.95
CA ALA A 66 -9.48 3.44 10.95
C ALA A 66 -8.58 4.03 9.85
N TYR A 67 -7.29 3.80 9.98
CA TYR A 67 -6.29 4.06 8.94
C TYR A 67 -5.65 2.76 8.51
N ILE A 68 -5.40 2.63 7.21
CA ILE A 68 -4.53 1.60 6.65
C ILE A 68 -3.19 2.23 6.34
N PHE A 69 -2.14 1.65 6.91
CA PHE A 69 -0.76 1.96 6.60
C PHE A 69 -0.24 0.89 5.66
N VAL A 70 0.22 1.30 4.47
CA VAL A 70 0.89 0.40 3.53
C VAL A 70 2.35 0.82 3.42
N GLY A 71 3.25 -0.12 3.70
CA GLY A 71 4.68 0.03 3.53
C GLY A 71 5.16 -0.82 2.37
N VAL A 72 5.98 -0.24 1.47
CA VAL A 72 6.62 -0.97 0.37
C VAL A 72 8.11 -0.65 0.37
N ILE A 73 8.95 -1.68 0.33
CA ILE A 73 10.40 -1.55 0.22
C ILE A 73 10.83 -2.24 -1.07
N ILE A 74 11.61 -1.53 -1.88
CA ILE A 74 12.11 -2.03 -3.16
C ILE A 74 13.63 -1.97 -3.16
N ASN A 75 14.24 -3.11 -3.46
CA ASN A 75 15.67 -3.28 -3.58
C ASN A 75 16.08 -3.28 -5.06
N LEU A 76 16.92 -2.31 -5.41
CA LEU A 76 17.46 -2.08 -6.76
C LEU A 76 18.99 -2.26 -6.83
N ASN A 77 19.60 -2.93 -5.84
CA ASN A 77 21.06 -3.08 -5.76
C ASN A 77 21.68 -3.76 -6.99
N ARG A 78 20.93 -4.63 -7.68
CA ARG A 78 21.41 -5.36 -8.86
C ARG A 78 21.51 -4.52 -10.13
N PHE A 79 21.02 -3.27 -10.11
CA PHE A 79 20.96 -2.38 -11.26
C PHE A 79 22.05 -1.29 -11.20
N THR A 80 22.42 -0.74 -12.36
CA THR A 80 23.29 0.46 -12.46
C THR A 80 22.56 1.71 -11.97
N MET A 81 23.26 2.84 -11.83
CA MET A 81 22.63 4.09 -11.40
C MET A 81 21.55 4.56 -12.38
N GLU A 82 21.81 4.54 -13.69
CA GLU A 82 20.83 4.95 -14.70
C GLU A 82 19.59 4.03 -14.70
N GLN A 83 19.81 2.71 -14.55
CA GLN A 83 18.72 1.74 -14.44
C GLN A 83 17.88 1.95 -13.18
N ARG A 84 18.51 2.31 -12.05
CA ARG A 84 17.79 2.64 -10.80
C ARG A 84 16.92 3.87 -10.97
N GLU A 85 17.44 4.92 -11.60
CA GLU A 85 16.69 6.15 -11.88
C GLU A 85 15.48 5.86 -12.76
N SER A 86 15.69 5.13 -13.85
CA SER A 86 14.59 4.70 -14.72
C SER A 86 13.57 3.81 -13.99
N ALA A 87 14.02 2.89 -13.13
CA ALA A 87 13.13 2.05 -12.33
C ALA A 87 12.27 2.87 -11.34
N ILE A 88 12.84 3.91 -10.73
CA ILE A 88 12.14 4.82 -9.82
C ILE A 88 11.16 5.71 -10.59
N GLU A 89 11.49 6.11 -11.81
CA GLU A 89 10.60 6.86 -12.71
C GLU A 89 9.37 6.06 -13.11
N ASN A 90 9.56 4.78 -13.42
CA ASN A 90 8.50 3.89 -13.89
C ASN A 90 7.82 3.10 -12.76
N LEU A 91 8.07 3.44 -11.49
CA LEU A 91 7.44 2.76 -10.37
C LEU A 91 5.92 2.96 -10.40
N TYR A 92 5.19 1.87 -10.26
CA TYR A 92 3.73 1.85 -10.14
C TYR A 92 3.31 1.13 -8.87
N ILE A 93 2.42 1.73 -8.09
CA ILE A 93 1.79 1.08 -6.93
C ILE A 93 0.31 1.44 -6.91
N ASN A 94 -0.54 0.43 -6.78
CA ASN A 94 -1.97 0.56 -6.72
C ASN A 94 -2.54 -0.15 -5.48
N TYR A 95 -3.44 0.54 -4.80
CA TYR A 95 -4.20 0.04 -3.66
C TYR A 95 -5.64 -0.07 -4.10
N LYS A 96 -6.14 -1.31 -4.22
CA LYS A 96 -7.51 -1.58 -4.62
C LYS A 96 -8.30 -2.04 -3.40
N PHE A 97 -9.29 -1.25 -3.03
CA PHE A 97 -10.25 -1.61 -1.99
C PHE A 97 -11.50 -2.19 -2.63
N SER A 98 -12.03 -3.26 -2.05
CA SER A 98 -13.30 -3.86 -2.45
C SER A 98 -14.22 -4.08 -1.25
N GLY A 99 -15.52 -3.82 -1.42
CA GLY A 99 -16.54 -3.97 -0.39
C GLY A 99 -17.22 -2.64 -0.04
N GLY A 100 -17.85 -2.58 1.13
CA GLY A 100 -18.44 -1.33 1.64
C GLY A 100 -19.55 -0.76 0.75
N VAL A 101 -19.82 0.54 0.91
CA VAL A 101 -20.89 1.23 0.18
C VAL A 101 -20.47 1.57 -1.25
N ASN A 102 -19.20 1.90 -1.47
CA ASN A 102 -18.70 2.34 -2.77
C ASN A 102 -18.24 1.18 -3.67
N GLY A 103 -18.29 -0.06 -3.20
CA GLY A 103 -17.88 -1.22 -3.98
C GLY A 103 -16.37 -1.26 -4.17
N THR A 104 -15.89 -1.03 -5.39
CA THR A 104 -14.45 -1.09 -5.71
C THR A 104 -13.88 0.28 -6.00
N GLU A 105 -12.83 0.65 -5.28
CA GLU A 105 -12.05 1.87 -5.54
C GLU A 105 -10.58 1.57 -5.66
N ASN A 106 -9.88 2.38 -6.45
CA ASN A 106 -8.47 2.24 -6.74
C ASN A 106 -7.74 3.53 -6.38
N PHE A 107 -6.67 3.41 -5.63
CA PHE A 107 -5.80 4.51 -5.24
C PHE A 107 -4.39 4.25 -5.77
N SER A 108 -3.80 5.25 -6.42
CA SER A 108 -2.40 5.18 -6.83
C SER A 108 -1.53 5.89 -5.81
N PHE A 109 -0.35 5.34 -5.52
CA PHE A 109 0.61 5.99 -4.64
C PHE A 109 1.02 7.37 -5.18
N GLN A 110 1.34 8.28 -4.28
CA GLN A 110 1.71 9.64 -4.64
C GLN A 110 3.22 9.81 -4.50
N LYS A 111 3.92 9.76 -5.63
CA LYS A 111 5.40 9.78 -5.69
C LYS A 111 6.05 10.92 -4.91
N GLN A 112 5.40 12.08 -4.82
CA GLN A 112 5.94 13.27 -4.16
C GLN A 112 5.83 13.24 -2.63
N SER A 113 4.83 12.55 -2.07
CA SER A 113 4.58 12.54 -0.61
C SER A 113 4.98 11.25 0.07
N ASP A 114 5.01 10.14 -0.67
CA ASP A 114 5.07 8.81 -0.06
C ASP A 114 6.47 8.18 -0.21
N LEU A 115 7.34 8.75 -1.05
CA LEU A 115 8.58 8.15 -1.51
C LEU A 115 9.80 8.65 -0.74
N THR A 116 10.57 7.72 -0.19
CA THR A 116 11.92 7.96 0.36
C THR A 116 12.94 7.13 -0.41
N ILE A 117 14.02 7.75 -0.84
CA ILE A 117 15.08 7.10 -1.63
C ILE A 117 16.42 7.28 -0.91
N THR A 118 17.21 6.22 -0.82
CA THR A 118 18.59 6.33 -0.29
C THR A 118 19.49 7.15 -1.22
N PRO A 119 20.59 7.75 -0.73
CA PRO A 119 21.51 8.52 -1.58
C PRO A 119 22.06 7.76 -2.80
N LYS A 120 22.23 6.43 -2.67
CA LYS A 120 22.70 5.55 -3.75
C LYS A 120 21.58 5.05 -4.69
N LYS A 121 20.34 5.47 -4.46
CA LYS A 121 19.11 5.08 -5.18
C LYS A 121 18.91 3.57 -5.28
N ASN A 122 19.48 2.82 -4.34
CA ASN A 122 19.48 1.36 -4.36
C ASN A 122 18.39 0.74 -3.50
N ILE A 123 17.80 1.52 -2.59
CA ILE A 123 16.64 1.16 -1.80
C ILE A 123 15.63 2.29 -1.93
N VAL A 124 14.38 1.90 -2.17
CA VAL A 124 13.22 2.79 -2.23
C VAL A 124 12.24 2.34 -1.16
N SER A 125 11.77 3.27 -0.35
CA SER A 125 10.73 3.03 0.66
C SER A 125 9.52 3.88 0.31
N ILE A 126 8.34 3.27 0.26
CA ILE A 126 7.06 3.94 0.07
C ILE A 126 6.24 3.73 1.34
N SER A 127 5.61 4.80 1.82
CA SER A 127 4.66 4.74 2.92
C SER A 127 3.42 5.53 2.57
N SER A 128 2.29 4.84 2.42
CA SER A 128 1.00 5.46 2.11
C SER A 128 0.01 5.21 3.25
N ILE A 129 -0.84 6.21 3.50
CA ILE A 129 -1.89 6.16 4.52
C ILE A 129 -3.23 6.38 3.83
N ILE A 130 -4.13 5.40 3.94
CA ILE A 130 -5.52 5.52 3.49
C ILE A 130 -6.44 5.57 4.71
N GLN A 131 -7.28 6.61 4.79
CA GLN A 131 -8.30 6.75 5.82
C GLN A 131 -9.58 6.00 5.43
N LEU A 132 -10.19 5.29 6.37
CA LEU A 132 -11.45 4.57 6.17
C LEU A 132 -12.58 5.36 6.84
N LEU A 133 -13.59 5.76 6.05
CA LEU A 133 -14.69 6.65 6.43
C LEU A 133 -16.05 5.95 6.44
#